data_AF-A0A956QZ45-F1
#
_entry.id   AF-A0A956QZ45-F1
#
_cell.length_a   1.000
_cell.length_b   1.000
_cell.length_c   1.000
_cell.angle_alpha   90.00
_cell.angle_beta   90.00
_cell.angle_gamma   90.00
#
_symmetry.space_group_name_H-M   'P 1'
#
loop_
_entity.id
_entity.type
_entity.pdbx_description
1 polymer ?
#
loop_
_entity_poly.entity_id
_entity_poly.type
_entity_poly.pdbx_seq_one_letter_code
_entity_poly.pdbx_strand_id
1 'polypeptide(L)'
;MSKRAARIDNFKSRRSSRQASIARTLMAFILLLCSAGPAWSAARPELPPESMKELPAVPEKSVSTYINCSDESVGRIAVTISYPTMPRYKSGAPIVVLLPGHGKASGLRFSIRAPQSGFAEVRFAFPGGGLTKFHTGGSWDERGKISQTVLKDVLLFASGHTADYQGKTIKALVTTRLEASNFGIVAWHDSANITLVTLARFAEELPFIRWMAFYESPVGSLLSPSILGTAKELFINQHYRQGSAATGRCLIDYRKLAWQPGIRRNRAARLKHGLPTPDGVLFFDENDNGTWEELSEFPLSYAVDPKIQKQFYAPEVTAALARLNTFGTIDVDVKTKDGEVVGTRKEKYWPQQVATLKESEEYFQERDGTLYLDQIGKSFTNCLVTVFAGRIDHNEQQPDHPHVALFYNLLLASDIKWVRLNPDYHYVGFIADMNKDNFVDNKPRMPIDATSIDKHLEPEGLIPDHVYMQATIAELADRTHHKVYSHPLEGVLENYLNEARLKRLLEETPPKPKSESAK
;
A
#
# COMPACT_ATOMS: atom_id res chain seq x y z
N MET A 1 43.10 11.09 -62.83
CA MET A 1 42.06 10.84 -61.80
C MET A 1 41.79 9.34 -61.61
N SER A 2 42.73 8.50 -61.15
CA SER A 2 42.44 7.05 -60.96
C SER A 2 43.13 6.34 -59.78
N LYS A 3 43.79 7.06 -58.86
CA LYS A 3 44.43 6.44 -57.68
C LYS A 3 43.88 6.90 -56.32
N ARG A 4 42.88 7.79 -56.29
CA ARG A 4 42.27 8.30 -55.05
C ARG A 4 40.93 7.64 -54.68
N ALA A 5 40.26 6.97 -55.62
CA ALA A 5 39.01 6.23 -55.38
C ALA A 5 39.24 4.85 -54.72
N ALA A 6 40.32 4.14 -55.08
CA ALA A 6 40.60 2.79 -54.58
C ALA A 6 41.03 2.71 -53.09
N ARG A 7 41.29 3.84 -52.42
CA ARG A 7 41.72 3.88 -51.01
C ARG A 7 40.56 4.06 -50.02
N ILE A 8 39.38 4.45 -50.50
CA ILE A 8 38.19 4.69 -49.65
C ILE A 8 37.35 3.41 -49.49
N ASP A 9 37.33 2.53 -50.50
CA ASP A 9 36.57 1.27 -50.42
C ASP A 9 37.23 0.22 -49.52
N ASN A 10 38.56 0.22 -49.41
CA ASN A 10 39.29 -0.71 -48.54
C ASN A 10 39.17 -0.38 -47.04
N PHE A 11 38.74 0.84 -46.70
CA PHE A 11 38.51 1.26 -45.30
C PHE A 11 37.09 0.94 -44.83
N LYS A 12 36.10 0.90 -45.73
CA LYS A 12 34.72 0.52 -45.42
C LYS A 12 34.54 -1.00 -45.25
N SER A 13 35.24 -1.84 -46.01
CA SER A 13 35.13 -3.31 -45.89
C SER A 13 35.79 -3.89 -44.63
N ARG A 14 36.83 -3.23 -44.09
CA ARG A 14 37.48 -3.62 -42.83
C ARG A 14 36.69 -3.22 -41.58
N ARG A 15 35.82 -2.21 -41.67
CA ARG A 15 34.91 -1.82 -40.57
C ARG A 15 33.70 -2.74 -40.45
N SER A 16 33.13 -3.21 -41.57
CA SER A 16 31.96 -4.11 -41.54
C SER A 16 32.31 -5.52 -41.05
N SER A 17 33.50 -6.05 -41.36
CA SER A 17 33.93 -7.37 -40.89
C SER A 17 34.28 -7.40 -39.40
N ARG A 18 34.83 -6.32 -38.83
CA ARG A 18 35.03 -6.19 -37.38
C ARG A 18 33.71 -5.99 -36.61
N GLN A 19 32.77 -5.22 -37.15
CA GLN A 19 31.44 -5.06 -36.52
C GLN A 19 30.62 -6.36 -36.58
N ALA A 20 30.71 -7.15 -37.65
CA ALA A 20 30.05 -8.46 -37.74
C ALA A 20 30.67 -9.51 -36.79
N SER A 21 31.99 -9.46 -36.55
CA SER A 21 32.66 -10.35 -35.59
C SER A 21 32.33 -9.99 -34.14
N ILE A 22 32.28 -8.70 -33.79
CA ILE A 22 31.90 -8.24 -32.45
C ILE A 22 30.41 -8.53 -32.19
N ALA A 23 29.54 -8.34 -33.17
CA ALA A 23 28.12 -8.68 -33.05
C ALA A 23 27.88 -10.18 -32.85
N ARG A 24 28.66 -11.06 -33.50
CA ARG A 24 28.53 -12.52 -33.30
C ARG A 24 29.07 -12.99 -31.95
N THR A 25 30.14 -12.36 -31.43
CA THR A 25 30.65 -12.67 -30.09
C THR A 25 29.75 -12.11 -28.98
N LEU A 26 29.14 -10.93 -29.17
CA LEU A 26 28.14 -10.39 -28.24
C LEU A 26 26.85 -11.23 -28.24
N MET A 27 26.39 -11.70 -29.40
CA MET A 27 25.17 -12.51 -29.51
C MET A 27 25.36 -13.92 -28.91
N ALA A 28 26.58 -14.48 -28.97
CA ALA A 28 26.91 -15.72 -28.27
C ALA A 28 27.01 -15.53 -26.74
N PHE A 29 27.47 -14.36 -26.26
CA PHE A 29 27.47 -14.02 -24.82
C PHE A 29 26.05 -13.74 -24.29
N ILE A 30 25.19 -13.10 -25.09
CA ILE A 30 23.77 -12.87 -24.76
C ILE A 30 23.00 -14.19 -24.75
N LEU A 31 23.28 -15.12 -25.66
CA LEU A 31 22.66 -16.45 -25.65
C LEU A 31 23.17 -17.35 -24.51
N LEU A 32 24.40 -17.15 -24.01
CA LEU A 32 24.88 -17.83 -22.79
C LEU A 32 24.33 -17.21 -21.50
N LEU A 33 24.03 -15.90 -21.48
CA LEU A 33 23.40 -15.22 -20.33
C LEU A 33 21.88 -15.42 -20.28
N CYS A 34 21.22 -15.74 -21.40
CA CYS A 34 19.80 -16.10 -21.42
C CYS A 34 19.49 -17.53 -20.93
N SER A 35 20.49 -18.37 -20.66
CA SER A 35 20.32 -19.71 -20.07
C SER A 35 20.76 -19.82 -18.61
N ALA A 36 21.31 -18.74 -18.06
CA ALA A 36 21.59 -18.58 -16.64
C ALA A 36 21.02 -17.23 -16.18
N GLY A 37 19.70 -17.08 -16.27
CA GLY A 37 19.04 -16.04 -15.51
C GLY A 37 19.40 -16.23 -14.03
N PRO A 38 19.62 -15.16 -13.25
CA PRO A 38 19.68 -15.31 -11.81
C PRO A 38 18.34 -15.92 -11.40
N ALA A 39 18.37 -17.21 -11.06
CA ALA A 39 17.35 -17.86 -10.27
C ALA A 39 17.43 -17.25 -8.86
N TRP A 40 17.08 -15.96 -8.75
CA TRP A 40 16.45 -15.40 -7.58
C TRP A 40 14.95 -15.62 -7.73
N SER A 41 14.56 -16.87 -7.99
CA SER A 41 13.52 -17.42 -7.14
C SER A 41 14.20 -17.43 -5.78
N ALA A 42 13.88 -16.46 -4.92
CA ALA A 42 14.14 -16.63 -3.50
C ALA A 42 13.64 -18.03 -3.22
N ALA A 43 14.56 -18.94 -2.92
CA ALA A 43 14.22 -20.29 -2.59
C ALA A 43 13.28 -20.12 -1.40
N ARG A 44 11.96 -20.25 -1.64
CA ARG A 44 11.04 -20.50 -0.55
C ARG A 44 11.74 -21.61 0.22
N PRO A 45 11.98 -21.47 1.53
CA PRO A 45 12.32 -22.65 2.30
C PRO A 45 11.29 -23.69 1.88
N GLU A 46 11.72 -24.74 1.18
CA GLU A 46 10.83 -25.82 0.76
C GLU A 46 10.50 -26.53 2.07
N LEU A 47 9.58 -25.93 2.80
CA LEU A 47 8.90 -26.56 3.89
C LEU A 47 8.26 -27.80 3.27
N PRO A 48 8.54 -29.01 3.80
CA PRO A 48 7.94 -30.23 3.31
C PRO A 48 6.43 -29.99 3.17
N PRO A 49 5.76 -30.44 2.09
CA PRO A 49 4.32 -30.20 1.90
C PRO A 49 3.47 -30.59 3.12
N GLU A 50 3.93 -31.56 3.91
CA GLU A 50 3.33 -32.02 5.16
C GLU A 50 3.36 -31.00 6.31
N SER A 51 4.20 -29.96 6.22
CA SER A 51 4.36 -28.92 7.24
C SER A 51 3.48 -27.69 7.02
N MET A 52 2.88 -27.53 5.84
CA MET A 52 1.84 -26.52 5.59
C MET A 52 0.45 -27.15 5.70
N LYS A 53 -0.14 -27.09 6.90
CA LYS A 53 -1.52 -27.53 7.10
C LYS A 53 -2.48 -26.48 6.55
N GLU A 54 -3.23 -26.84 5.51
CA GLU A 54 -4.42 -26.06 5.17
C GLU A 54 -5.46 -26.21 6.29
N LEU A 55 -5.83 -25.08 6.86
CA LEU A 55 -6.80 -25.05 7.95
C LEU A 55 -8.20 -25.09 7.38
N PRO A 56 -9.10 -25.91 7.96
CA PRO A 56 -10.45 -25.99 7.47
C PRO A 56 -11.14 -24.64 7.71
N ALA A 57 -11.61 -24.02 6.63
CA ALA A 57 -12.33 -22.76 6.67
C ALA A 57 -13.83 -23.00 6.91
N VAL A 58 -14.47 -22.13 7.69
CA VAL A 58 -15.93 -22.14 7.83
C VAL A 58 -16.61 -21.39 6.68
N PRO A 59 -17.79 -21.83 6.19
CA PRO A 59 -18.60 -21.04 5.29
C PRO A 59 -18.95 -19.68 5.91
N GLU A 60 -18.63 -18.60 5.21
CA GLU A 60 -18.90 -17.24 5.67
C GLU A 60 -20.33 -16.84 5.34
N LYS A 61 -21.08 -16.36 6.34
CA LYS A 61 -22.36 -15.69 6.08
C LYS A 61 -22.06 -14.26 5.67
N SER A 62 -22.81 -13.75 4.69
CA SER A 62 -22.68 -12.37 4.26
C SER A 62 -24.03 -11.72 3.97
N VAL A 63 -24.14 -10.44 4.28
CA VAL A 63 -25.26 -9.59 3.88
C VAL A 63 -24.71 -8.40 3.11
N SER A 64 -25.37 -8.02 2.02
CA SER A 64 -25.02 -6.82 1.23
C SER A 64 -26.16 -5.82 1.31
N THR A 65 -25.84 -4.55 1.53
CA THR A 65 -26.80 -3.45 1.64
C THR A 65 -26.20 -2.16 1.07
N TYR A 66 -27.01 -1.10 1.00
CA TYR A 66 -26.54 0.25 0.72
C TYR A 66 -26.60 1.11 1.98
N ILE A 67 -25.67 2.03 2.12
CA ILE A 67 -25.79 3.12 3.10
C ILE A 67 -25.91 4.44 2.35
N ASN A 68 -26.64 5.41 2.91
CA ASN A 68 -26.71 6.73 2.33
C ASN A 68 -25.40 7.47 2.59
N CYS A 69 -24.85 8.12 1.56
CA CYS A 69 -23.69 8.98 1.74
C CYS A 69 -24.15 10.38 2.16
N SER A 70 -23.39 11.01 3.05
CA SER A 70 -23.56 12.41 3.43
C SER A 70 -23.15 13.38 2.30
N ASP A 71 -22.43 12.90 1.28
CA ASP A 71 -22.21 13.63 0.03
C ASP A 71 -23.27 13.23 -1.01
N GLU A 72 -24.14 14.17 -1.36
CA GLU A 72 -25.26 13.95 -2.29
C GLU A 72 -24.80 13.50 -3.69
N SER A 73 -23.58 13.85 -4.10
CA SER A 73 -23.04 13.42 -5.40
C SER A 73 -22.76 11.92 -5.47
N VAL A 74 -22.64 11.25 -4.32
CA VAL A 74 -22.47 9.80 -4.20
C VAL A 74 -23.82 9.10 -4.10
N GLY A 75 -24.75 9.65 -3.31
CA GLY A 75 -26.06 9.07 -3.05
C GLY A 75 -25.99 7.79 -2.20
N ARG A 76 -25.60 6.66 -2.78
CA ARG A 76 -25.54 5.34 -2.10
C ARG A 76 -24.14 4.73 -2.13
N ILE A 77 -23.74 4.13 -1.02
CA ILE A 77 -22.49 3.38 -0.86
C ILE A 77 -22.82 1.90 -0.74
N ALA A 78 -22.20 1.07 -1.59
CA ALA A 78 -22.34 -0.39 -1.53
C ALA A 78 -21.47 -0.96 -0.40
N VAL A 79 -22.08 -1.73 0.49
CA VAL A 79 -21.41 -2.35 1.66
C VAL A 79 -21.77 -3.83 1.77
N THR A 80 -20.79 -4.68 2.02
CA THR A 80 -20.95 -6.10 2.34
C THR A 80 -20.39 -6.38 3.72
N ILE A 81 -21.18 -7.05 4.56
CA ILE A 81 -20.78 -7.50 5.89
C ILE A 81 -20.67 -9.01 5.86
N SER A 82 -19.47 -9.55 6.02
CA SER A 82 -19.24 -10.98 6.28
C SER A 82 -19.04 -11.20 7.78
N TYR A 83 -19.65 -12.23 8.36
CA TYR A 83 -19.65 -12.42 9.82
C TYR A 83 -19.62 -13.91 10.20
N PRO A 84 -19.10 -14.24 11.40
CA PRO A 84 -18.91 -15.62 11.80
C PRO A 84 -20.20 -16.19 12.39
N THR A 85 -20.40 -17.51 12.33
CA THR A 85 -21.47 -18.16 13.10
C THR A 85 -21.18 -18.08 14.60
N MET A 86 -19.92 -18.34 14.99
CA MET A 86 -19.46 -18.25 16.37
C MET A 86 -18.58 -17.00 16.56
N PRO A 87 -19.01 -16.02 17.38
CA PRO A 87 -18.23 -14.82 17.65
C PRO A 87 -16.96 -15.14 18.44
N ARG A 88 -15.94 -14.26 18.34
CA ARG A 88 -14.70 -14.40 19.10
C ARG A 88 -14.92 -14.40 20.61
N TYR A 89 -15.84 -13.56 21.09
CA TYR A 89 -16.14 -13.41 22.50
C TYR A 89 -17.61 -13.70 22.81
N LYS A 90 -17.90 -14.02 24.08
CA LYS A 90 -19.28 -14.14 24.59
C LYS A 90 -20.07 -12.84 24.46
N SER A 91 -19.40 -11.70 24.54
CA SER A 91 -19.96 -10.34 24.34
C SER A 91 -20.32 -10.05 22.89
N GLY A 92 -19.73 -10.77 21.92
CA GLY A 92 -20.00 -10.62 20.49
C GLY A 92 -18.74 -10.70 19.62
N ALA A 93 -18.95 -10.63 18.32
CA ALA A 93 -17.88 -10.54 17.32
C ALA A 93 -17.37 -9.10 17.25
N PRO A 94 -16.05 -8.87 17.33
CA PRO A 94 -15.47 -7.57 17.02
C PRO A 94 -15.73 -7.18 15.57
N ILE A 95 -15.65 -5.90 15.26
CA ILE A 95 -15.96 -5.37 13.94
C ILE A 95 -14.69 -4.78 13.33
N VAL A 96 -14.41 -5.15 12.08
CA VAL A 96 -13.30 -4.59 11.30
C VAL A 96 -13.81 -4.02 9.98
N VAL A 97 -13.41 -2.79 9.67
CA VAL A 97 -13.61 -2.20 8.33
C VAL A 97 -12.33 -2.38 7.53
N LEU A 98 -12.44 -3.03 6.37
CA LEU A 98 -11.31 -3.35 5.50
C LEU A 98 -11.25 -2.39 4.32
N LEU A 99 -10.12 -1.70 4.19
CA LEU A 99 -9.87 -0.77 3.08
C LEU A 99 -8.95 -1.43 2.05
N PRO A 100 -9.37 -1.49 0.78
CA PRO A 100 -8.54 -2.05 -0.29
C PRO A 100 -7.41 -1.09 -0.67
N GLY A 101 -6.25 -1.66 -1.00
CA GLY A 101 -5.10 -0.93 -1.56
C GLY A 101 -5.15 -0.71 -3.09
N HIS A 102 -4.01 -0.29 -3.66
CA HIS A 102 -3.72 -0.14 -5.09
C HIS A 102 -4.55 0.91 -5.87
N GLY A 103 -5.01 1.98 -5.23
CA GLY A 103 -5.72 3.08 -5.89
C GLY A 103 -7.01 2.66 -6.63
N LYS A 104 -7.65 1.54 -6.24
CA LYS A 104 -8.88 1.06 -6.86
C LYS A 104 -10.11 1.46 -6.05
N ALA A 105 -11.17 1.85 -6.76
CA ALA A 105 -12.44 2.19 -6.12
C ALA A 105 -13.22 0.98 -5.58
N SER A 106 -12.96 -0.25 -6.07
CA SER A 106 -13.74 -1.44 -5.70
C SER A 106 -13.06 -2.26 -4.58
N GLY A 107 -13.68 -2.31 -3.40
CA GLY A 107 -13.23 -3.12 -2.25
C GLY A 107 -14.12 -4.31 -1.89
N LEU A 108 -15.27 -4.49 -2.56
CA LEU A 108 -16.28 -5.48 -2.17
C LEU A 108 -15.81 -6.94 -2.23
N ARG A 109 -14.78 -7.24 -3.03
CA ARG A 109 -14.17 -8.58 -3.15
C ARG A 109 -12.90 -8.76 -2.32
N PHE A 110 -12.34 -7.68 -1.81
CA PHE A 110 -11.11 -7.71 -1.04
C PHE A 110 -11.43 -8.16 0.39
N SER A 111 -10.78 -9.21 0.88
CA SER A 111 -11.11 -9.83 2.17
C SER A 111 -9.85 -10.37 2.83
N ILE A 112 -9.77 -10.23 4.16
CA ILE A 112 -8.78 -10.93 4.99
C ILE A 112 -9.39 -12.18 5.64
N ARG A 113 -10.64 -12.51 5.30
CA ARG A 113 -11.41 -13.61 5.88
C ARG A 113 -11.51 -13.50 7.40
N ALA A 114 -11.74 -12.29 7.92
CA ALA A 114 -11.83 -12.04 9.35
C ALA A 114 -12.85 -12.92 10.11
N PRO A 115 -13.98 -13.39 9.51
CA PRO A 115 -14.87 -14.35 10.16
C PRO A 115 -14.18 -15.64 10.60
N GLN A 116 -13.08 -16.06 9.95
CA GLN A 116 -12.31 -17.23 10.36
C GLN A 116 -11.66 -17.05 11.74
N SER A 117 -11.52 -15.81 12.20
CA SER A 117 -10.98 -15.41 13.52
C SER A 117 -12.06 -14.85 14.47
N GLY A 118 -13.35 -14.98 14.12
CA GLY A 118 -14.48 -14.58 14.97
C GLY A 118 -14.89 -13.11 14.84
N PHE A 119 -14.52 -12.44 13.76
CA PHE A 119 -14.81 -11.01 13.49
C PHE A 119 -15.91 -10.83 12.45
N ALA A 120 -16.70 -9.77 12.58
CA ALA A 120 -17.47 -9.22 11.47
C ALA A 120 -16.58 -8.32 10.61
N GLU A 121 -16.44 -8.67 9.33
CA GLU A 121 -15.68 -7.93 8.32
C GLU A 121 -16.62 -7.09 7.47
N VAL A 122 -16.40 -5.77 7.44
CA VAL A 122 -17.14 -4.82 6.63
C VAL A 122 -16.28 -4.38 5.45
N ARG A 123 -16.78 -4.62 4.25
CA ARG A 123 -16.16 -4.27 2.96
C ARG A 123 -17.07 -3.30 2.23
N PHE A 124 -16.50 -2.38 1.47
CA PHE A 124 -17.26 -1.38 0.75
C PHE A 124 -16.60 -1.02 -0.58
N ALA A 125 -17.27 -0.21 -1.37
CA ALA A 125 -16.68 0.44 -2.54
C ALA A 125 -16.63 1.96 -2.37
N PHE A 126 -15.53 2.56 -2.78
CA PHE A 126 -15.38 4.00 -2.92
C PHE A 126 -16.21 4.55 -4.09
N PRO A 127 -16.36 5.87 -4.23
CA PRO A 127 -17.10 6.50 -5.33
C PRO A 127 -16.79 5.91 -6.71
N GLY A 128 -17.83 5.57 -7.46
CA GLY A 128 -17.75 4.96 -8.79
C GLY A 128 -17.23 3.51 -8.83
N GLY A 129 -16.91 2.92 -7.68
CA GLY A 129 -16.42 1.55 -7.55
C GLY A 129 -17.52 0.53 -7.22
N GLY A 130 -17.20 -0.76 -7.39
CA GLY A 130 -18.05 -1.87 -6.94
C GLY A 130 -18.13 -3.02 -7.93
N LEU A 131 -19.27 -3.70 -7.94
CA LEU A 131 -19.65 -4.76 -8.88
C LEU A 131 -20.69 -4.22 -9.87
N THR A 132 -20.83 -4.86 -11.03
CA THR A 132 -21.72 -4.41 -12.13
C THR A 132 -23.16 -4.06 -11.70
N LYS A 133 -23.73 -4.78 -10.73
CA LYS A 133 -25.09 -4.55 -10.22
C LYS A 133 -25.14 -4.08 -8.76
N PHE A 134 -23.98 -3.87 -8.14
CA PHE A 134 -23.86 -3.52 -6.73
C PHE A 134 -22.62 -2.64 -6.55
N HIS A 135 -22.82 -1.33 -6.70
CA HIS A 135 -21.74 -0.35 -6.74
C HIS A 135 -22.11 0.92 -5.98
N THR A 136 -21.09 1.64 -5.55
CA THR A 136 -21.24 2.97 -4.96
C THR A 136 -21.47 3.97 -6.08
N GLY A 137 -22.32 4.98 -5.85
CA GLY A 137 -22.53 6.07 -6.79
C GLY A 137 -21.35 7.05 -6.85
N GLY A 138 -21.54 8.20 -7.49
CA GLY A 138 -20.48 9.20 -7.66
C GLY A 138 -19.36 8.78 -8.61
N SER A 139 -18.24 9.49 -8.55
CA SER A 139 -17.06 9.27 -9.40
C SER A 139 -15.80 9.20 -8.57
N TRP A 140 -14.89 8.29 -8.94
CA TRP A 140 -13.61 8.11 -8.28
C TRP A 140 -12.79 9.40 -8.31
N ASP A 141 -12.38 9.87 -7.14
CA ASP A 141 -11.59 11.10 -6.93
C ASP A 141 -10.19 10.79 -6.39
N GLU A 142 -9.70 9.57 -6.63
CA GLU A 142 -8.39 9.10 -6.19
C GLU A 142 -8.14 9.31 -4.70
N ARG A 143 -9.03 8.76 -3.86
CA ARG A 143 -8.94 8.87 -2.39
C ARG A 143 -9.02 10.31 -1.86
N GLY A 144 -9.52 11.24 -2.66
CA GLY A 144 -9.73 12.64 -2.27
C GLY A 144 -10.89 12.83 -1.29
N LYS A 145 -11.34 14.08 -1.16
CA LYS A 145 -12.38 14.51 -0.23
C LYS A 145 -13.67 13.67 -0.26
N ILE A 146 -14.16 13.26 -1.43
CA ILE A 146 -15.41 12.49 -1.53
C ILE A 146 -15.18 11.06 -1.03
N SER A 147 -14.06 10.45 -1.41
CA SER A 147 -13.67 9.13 -0.87
C SER A 147 -13.50 9.16 0.65
N GLN A 148 -12.97 10.24 1.22
CA GLN A 148 -12.85 10.41 2.66
C GLN A 148 -14.20 10.48 3.35
N THR A 149 -15.18 11.19 2.76
CA THR A 149 -16.57 11.24 3.26
C THR A 149 -17.21 9.86 3.21
N VAL A 150 -17.04 9.10 2.12
CA VAL A 150 -17.53 7.73 2.01
C VAL A 150 -16.95 6.83 3.10
N LEU A 151 -15.63 6.91 3.34
CA LEU A 151 -14.99 6.13 4.40
C LEU A 151 -15.58 6.47 5.77
N LYS A 152 -15.72 7.77 6.09
CA LYS A 152 -16.37 8.22 7.34
C LYS A 152 -17.77 7.62 7.51
N ASP A 153 -18.61 7.70 6.49
CA ASP A 153 -19.99 7.20 6.56
C ASP A 153 -20.04 5.67 6.73
N VAL A 154 -19.12 4.93 6.10
CA VAL A 154 -18.97 3.49 6.31
C VAL A 154 -18.54 3.17 7.74
N LEU A 155 -17.60 3.93 8.33
CA LEU A 155 -17.16 3.74 9.71
C LEU A 155 -18.29 4.01 10.71
N LEU A 156 -19.11 5.05 10.47
CA LEU A 156 -20.30 5.36 11.27
C LEU A 156 -21.35 4.26 11.18
N PHE A 157 -21.60 3.72 9.98
CA PHE A 157 -22.55 2.62 9.81
C PHE A 157 -22.04 1.33 10.47
N ALA A 158 -20.78 0.98 10.23
CA ALA A 158 -20.17 -0.25 10.72
C ALA A 158 -20.11 -0.30 12.25
N SER A 159 -19.94 0.85 12.90
CA SER A 159 -20.00 0.98 14.36
C SER A 159 -21.43 1.04 14.91
N GLY A 160 -22.44 1.19 14.04
CA GLY A 160 -23.85 1.23 14.39
C GLY A 160 -24.38 2.62 14.77
N HIS A 161 -23.63 3.69 14.49
CA HIS A 161 -24.08 5.08 14.70
C HIS A 161 -25.08 5.54 13.64
N THR A 162 -24.98 5.00 12.43
CA THR A 162 -25.94 5.24 11.33
C THR A 162 -26.58 3.94 10.86
N ALA A 163 -27.72 4.08 10.20
CA ALA A 163 -28.45 2.96 9.60
C ALA A 163 -28.19 2.85 8.10
N ASP A 164 -28.53 1.71 7.53
CA ASP A 164 -28.55 1.51 6.09
C ASP A 164 -29.71 2.29 5.42
N TYR A 165 -29.79 2.20 4.10
CA TYR A 165 -30.82 2.88 3.30
C TYR A 165 -32.27 2.47 3.63
N GLN A 166 -32.47 1.38 4.38
CA GLN A 166 -33.77 0.89 4.85
C GLN A 166 -34.01 1.21 6.33
N GLY A 167 -33.14 1.98 6.98
CA GLY A 167 -33.25 2.30 8.40
C GLY A 167 -32.81 1.16 9.33
N LYS A 168 -32.10 0.14 8.82
CA LYS A 168 -31.56 -0.97 9.64
C LYS A 168 -30.11 -0.69 10.04
N THR A 169 -29.82 -0.80 11.33
CA THR A 169 -28.44 -0.77 11.82
C THR A 169 -27.71 -2.07 11.46
N ILE A 170 -26.38 -2.08 11.49
CA ILE A 170 -25.59 -3.29 11.25
C ILE A 170 -26.02 -4.47 12.15
N LYS A 171 -26.39 -4.20 13.42
CA LYS A 171 -26.88 -5.21 14.37
C LYS A 171 -28.21 -5.84 13.95
N ALA A 172 -29.05 -5.11 13.22
CA ALA A 172 -30.32 -5.64 12.69
C ALA A 172 -30.14 -6.43 11.39
N LEU A 173 -29.00 -6.28 10.71
CA LEU A 173 -28.70 -6.95 9.45
C LEU A 173 -28.01 -8.30 9.64
N VAL A 174 -27.24 -8.47 10.72
CA VAL A 174 -26.51 -9.70 11.01
C VAL A 174 -27.17 -10.50 12.13
N THR A 175 -27.05 -11.82 12.07
CA THR A 175 -27.63 -12.72 13.10
C THR A 175 -26.69 -12.94 14.28
N THR A 176 -25.39 -12.71 14.09
CA THR A 176 -24.37 -12.86 15.13
C THR A 176 -24.29 -11.60 15.98
N ARG A 177 -24.23 -11.77 17.31
CA ARG A 177 -24.04 -10.66 18.24
C ARG A 177 -22.72 -9.93 17.93
N LEU A 178 -22.77 -8.60 17.84
CA LEU A 178 -21.60 -7.76 17.57
C LEU A 178 -21.12 -7.02 18.83
N GLU A 179 -19.81 -6.90 19.00
CA GLU A 179 -19.16 -6.12 20.06
C GLU A 179 -18.66 -4.78 19.49
N ALA A 180 -19.57 -3.81 19.37
CA ALA A 180 -19.25 -2.49 18.79
C ALA A 180 -18.21 -1.69 19.59
N SER A 181 -17.94 -2.04 20.85
CA SER A 181 -16.85 -1.45 21.65
C SER A 181 -15.46 -1.92 21.24
N ASN A 182 -15.37 -2.98 20.44
CA ASN A 182 -14.14 -3.53 19.89
C ASN A 182 -14.17 -3.38 18.36
N PHE A 183 -13.90 -2.14 17.93
CA PHE A 183 -14.00 -1.71 16.54
C PHE A 183 -12.63 -1.26 16.04
N GLY A 184 -12.25 -1.74 14.86
CA GLY A 184 -10.99 -1.35 14.24
C GLY A 184 -11.00 -1.28 12.73
N ILE A 185 -9.85 -0.88 12.20
CA ILE A 185 -9.63 -0.62 10.78
C ILE A 185 -8.44 -1.45 10.31
N VAL A 186 -8.56 -2.08 9.15
CA VAL A 186 -7.43 -2.63 8.41
C VAL A 186 -7.26 -1.83 7.13
N ALA A 187 -6.12 -1.16 7.00
CA ALA A 187 -5.74 -0.42 5.82
C ALA A 187 -4.63 -1.18 5.08
N TRP A 188 -4.95 -1.64 3.87
CA TRP A 188 -4.00 -2.31 3.01
C TRP A 188 -3.23 -1.32 2.14
N HIS A 189 -1.90 -1.42 2.13
CA HIS A 189 -1.03 -0.67 1.21
C HIS A 189 -1.33 0.84 1.23
N ASP A 190 -1.53 1.48 0.07
CA ASP A 190 -1.78 2.91 -0.08
C ASP A 190 -3.05 3.43 0.62
N SER A 191 -3.95 2.55 1.08
CA SER A 191 -5.15 2.97 1.81
C SER A 191 -4.87 3.48 3.22
N ALA A 192 -3.65 3.30 3.73
CA ALA A 192 -3.21 3.92 4.96
C ALA A 192 -3.27 5.46 4.89
N ASN A 193 -2.90 6.05 3.75
CA ASN A 193 -2.96 7.50 3.54
C ASN A 193 -4.39 8.04 3.74
N ILE A 194 -5.38 7.48 3.03
CA ILE A 194 -6.78 7.92 3.18
C ILE A 194 -7.31 7.65 4.59
N THR A 195 -6.89 6.55 5.22
CA THR A 195 -7.27 6.27 6.62
C THR A 195 -6.83 7.41 7.52
N LEU A 196 -5.55 7.77 7.48
CA LEU A 196 -4.99 8.82 8.34
C LEU A 196 -5.63 10.19 8.06
N VAL A 197 -5.79 10.56 6.78
CA VAL A 197 -6.44 11.83 6.41
C VAL A 197 -7.90 11.88 6.88
N THR A 198 -8.68 10.81 6.64
CA THR A 198 -10.08 10.73 7.09
C THR A 198 -10.19 10.81 8.60
N LEU A 199 -9.36 10.07 9.33
CA LEU A 199 -9.39 10.05 10.79
C LEU A 199 -9.01 11.40 11.39
N ALA A 200 -8.03 12.10 10.80
CA ALA A 200 -7.66 13.43 11.25
C ALA A 200 -8.80 14.43 10.97
N ARG A 201 -9.36 14.39 9.77
CA ARG A 201 -10.45 15.28 9.34
C ARG A 201 -11.73 15.12 10.15
N PHE A 202 -12.08 13.89 10.53
CA PHE A 202 -13.35 13.56 11.18
C PHE A 202 -13.13 12.96 12.58
N ALA A 203 -12.04 13.34 13.25
CA ALA A 203 -11.65 12.78 14.55
C ALA A 203 -12.78 12.82 15.60
N GLU A 204 -13.53 13.93 15.64
CA GLU A 204 -14.63 14.14 16.58
C GLU A 204 -15.84 13.22 16.31
N GLU A 205 -16.06 12.81 15.05
CA GLU A 205 -17.14 11.90 14.66
C GLU A 205 -16.75 10.42 14.83
N LEU A 206 -15.46 10.12 14.96
CA LEU A 206 -14.92 8.75 14.96
C LEU A 206 -14.24 8.29 16.28
N PRO A 207 -14.67 8.72 17.49
CA PRO A 207 -13.94 8.44 18.74
C PRO A 207 -14.04 6.97 19.21
N PHE A 208 -14.83 6.15 18.52
CA PHE A 208 -15.09 4.75 18.85
C PHE A 208 -14.02 3.77 18.33
N ILE A 209 -13.11 4.21 17.46
CA ILE A 209 -12.04 3.37 16.91
C ILE A 209 -11.05 3.02 18.03
N ARG A 210 -10.79 1.72 18.21
CA ARG A 210 -9.92 1.21 19.28
C ARG A 210 -8.58 0.70 18.79
N TRP A 211 -8.52 0.25 17.55
CA TRP A 211 -7.27 -0.24 16.98
C TRP A 211 -7.23 -0.06 15.46
N MET A 212 -6.01 0.02 14.93
CA MET A 212 -5.72 0.15 13.51
C MET A 212 -4.60 -0.82 13.13
N ALA A 213 -4.75 -1.45 11.98
CA ALA A 213 -3.76 -2.33 11.39
C ALA A 213 -3.43 -1.85 9.97
N PHE A 214 -2.14 -1.75 9.67
CA PHE A 214 -1.64 -1.29 8.38
C PHE A 214 -0.80 -2.40 7.75
N TYR A 215 -1.05 -2.75 6.50
CA TYR A 215 -0.26 -3.75 5.77
C TYR A 215 0.69 -3.05 4.81
N GLU A 216 2.01 -3.14 5.03
CA GLU A 216 3.09 -2.67 4.12
C GLU A 216 2.72 -1.38 3.39
N SER A 217 2.48 -0.35 4.20
CA SER A 217 1.71 0.82 3.77
C SER A 217 2.62 1.98 3.39
N PRO A 218 2.70 2.38 2.11
CA PRO A 218 3.46 3.54 1.66
C PRO A 218 2.75 4.86 1.98
N VAL A 219 2.87 5.28 3.25
CA VAL A 219 2.32 6.57 3.72
C VAL A 219 3.27 7.70 3.38
N GLY A 220 2.79 8.71 2.65
CA GLY A 220 3.61 9.84 2.21
C GLY A 220 3.60 10.06 0.71
N SER A 221 3.65 11.32 0.30
CA SER A 221 3.69 11.74 -1.11
C SER A 221 4.93 11.24 -1.87
N LEU A 222 6.04 10.94 -1.18
CA LEU A 222 7.24 10.32 -1.77
C LEU A 222 7.13 8.79 -1.92
N LEU A 223 6.17 8.14 -1.27
CA LEU A 223 6.02 6.69 -1.24
C LEU A 223 4.74 6.22 -1.96
N SER A 224 3.75 7.10 -2.08
CA SER A 224 2.51 6.85 -2.81
C SER A 224 2.12 8.07 -3.66
N PRO A 225 2.51 8.10 -4.94
CA PRO A 225 3.17 7.04 -5.71
C PRO A 225 4.67 6.91 -5.36
N SER A 226 5.21 5.69 -5.37
CA SER A 226 6.59 5.46 -4.93
C SER A 226 7.59 6.04 -5.94
N ILE A 227 8.33 7.07 -5.50
CA ILE A 227 9.46 7.63 -6.23
C ILE A 227 10.79 6.96 -5.85
N LEU A 228 10.76 6.01 -4.92
CA LEU A 228 11.93 5.25 -4.49
C LEU A 228 12.11 3.94 -5.28
N GLY A 229 11.07 3.55 -6.04
CA GLY A 229 11.06 2.38 -6.91
C GLY A 229 10.07 1.35 -6.41
N THR A 230 9.32 0.76 -7.33
CA THR A 230 8.42 -0.36 -7.05
C THR A 230 9.07 -1.69 -7.44
N ALA A 231 8.46 -2.80 -7.03
CA ALA A 231 8.79 -4.16 -7.45
C ALA A 231 8.78 -4.35 -8.98
N LYS A 232 8.20 -3.42 -9.76
CA LYS A 232 8.12 -3.47 -11.22
C LYS A 232 9.26 -2.76 -11.93
N GLU A 233 9.96 -1.84 -11.28
CA GLU A 233 11.11 -1.16 -11.86
C GLU A 233 12.31 -2.11 -11.95
N LEU A 234 13.15 -1.91 -12.97
CA LEU A 234 14.39 -2.68 -13.14
C LEU A 234 15.50 -2.24 -12.18
N PHE A 235 15.38 -1.03 -11.63
CA PHE A 235 16.38 -0.39 -10.80
C PHE A 235 15.73 0.21 -9.56
N ILE A 236 16.48 0.15 -8.46
CA ILE A 236 16.22 0.98 -7.29
C ILE A 236 16.64 2.42 -7.57
N ASN A 237 16.00 3.38 -6.90
CA ASN A 237 16.44 4.77 -6.94
C ASN A 237 17.77 4.92 -6.18
N GLN A 238 18.88 5.09 -6.90
CA GLN A 238 20.22 5.26 -6.33
C GLN A 238 20.45 6.63 -5.69
N HIS A 239 19.60 7.61 -5.99
CA HIS A 239 19.66 8.96 -5.41
C HIS A 239 19.00 9.04 -4.05
N TYR A 240 18.27 8.01 -3.64
CA TYR A 240 17.78 7.87 -2.28
C TYR A 240 18.94 7.53 -1.33
N ARG A 241 19.10 8.32 -0.28
CA ARG A 241 20.05 8.02 0.78
C ARG A 241 19.47 6.92 1.66
N GLN A 242 19.91 5.69 1.42
CA GLN A 242 19.52 4.52 2.21
C GLN A 242 19.61 4.82 3.71
N GLY A 243 18.55 4.45 4.42
CA GLY A 243 18.33 4.60 5.84
C GLY A 243 17.84 5.95 6.31
N SER A 244 17.74 6.94 5.42
CA SER A 244 17.19 8.26 5.81
C SER A 244 15.72 8.17 6.24
N ALA A 245 14.91 7.31 5.62
CA ALA A 245 13.51 7.11 5.98
C ALA A 245 13.32 6.81 7.48
N ALA A 246 14.22 6.00 8.07
CA ALA A 246 14.18 5.67 9.50
C ALA A 246 14.39 6.89 10.42
N THR A 247 14.97 7.99 9.92
CA THR A 247 15.11 9.25 10.66
C THR A 247 13.87 10.15 10.55
N GLY A 248 12.77 9.64 9.99
CA GLY A 248 11.53 10.37 9.78
C GLY A 248 11.49 11.20 8.48
N ARG A 249 12.46 11.03 7.56
CA ARG A 249 12.52 11.77 6.29
C ARG A 249 13.22 10.98 5.19
N CYS A 250 12.62 10.88 4.00
CA CYS A 250 13.31 10.36 2.83
C CYS A 250 14.23 11.45 2.23
N LEU A 251 15.54 11.24 2.26
CA LEU A 251 16.51 12.16 1.65
C LEU A 251 16.86 11.67 0.24
N ILE A 252 16.62 12.52 -0.76
CA ILE A 252 16.86 12.21 -2.17
C ILE A 252 17.73 13.31 -2.79
N ASP A 253 18.76 12.91 -3.52
CA ASP A 253 19.60 13.82 -4.29
C ASP A 253 18.97 14.13 -5.65
N TYR A 254 18.43 15.34 -5.79
CA TYR A 254 17.75 15.74 -7.02
C TYR A 254 18.66 16.32 -8.11
N ARG A 255 19.99 16.39 -7.90
CA ARG A 255 20.91 17.11 -8.81
C ARG A 255 20.89 16.59 -10.25
N LYS A 256 20.53 15.32 -10.45
CA LYS A 256 20.47 14.63 -11.74
C LYS A 256 19.07 14.60 -12.37
N LEU A 257 18.09 15.31 -11.79
CA LEU A 257 16.74 15.35 -12.37
C LEU A 257 16.73 16.01 -13.76
N ALA A 258 16.21 15.27 -14.73
CA ALA A 258 15.97 15.73 -16.10
C ALA A 258 14.53 15.43 -16.54
N TRP A 259 14.10 16.14 -17.58
CA TRP A 259 12.77 15.99 -18.18
C TRP A 259 12.90 15.75 -19.68
N GLN A 260 12.21 14.73 -20.17
CA GLN A 260 12.08 14.47 -21.60
C GLN A 260 10.60 14.53 -22.02
N PRO A 261 10.20 15.48 -22.90
CA PRO A 261 8.85 15.52 -23.47
C PRO A 261 8.66 14.40 -24.51
N GLY A 262 7.41 14.13 -24.90
CA GLY A 262 7.07 13.19 -25.97
C GLY A 262 7.00 11.71 -25.56
N ILE A 263 7.41 11.37 -24.32
CA ILE A 263 7.39 10.00 -23.81
C ILE A 263 6.14 9.75 -22.96
N ARG A 264 5.43 8.65 -23.23
CA ARG A 264 4.24 8.23 -22.46
C ARG A 264 4.50 6.92 -21.72
N ARG A 265 5.05 7.04 -20.51
CA ARG A 265 5.36 5.89 -19.65
C ARG A 265 4.09 5.12 -19.28
N ASN A 266 4.17 3.79 -19.27
CA ASN A 266 3.09 2.87 -18.86
C ASN A 266 1.76 3.06 -19.61
N ARG A 267 1.79 3.56 -20.86
CA ARG A 267 0.58 3.92 -21.63
C ARG A 267 -0.47 2.81 -21.66
N ALA A 268 -0.09 1.58 -21.99
CA ALA A 268 -1.03 0.46 -22.11
C ALA A 268 -1.72 0.13 -20.77
N ALA A 269 -0.95 0.08 -19.68
CA ALA A 269 -1.49 -0.16 -18.35
C ALA A 269 -2.45 0.96 -17.92
N ARG A 270 -2.09 2.22 -18.16
CA ARG A 270 -2.92 3.38 -17.81
C ARG A 270 -4.23 3.41 -18.60
N LEU A 271 -4.19 3.15 -19.90
CA LEU A 271 -5.39 3.04 -20.73
C LEU A 271 -6.32 1.91 -20.28
N LYS A 272 -5.77 0.76 -19.89
CA LYS A 272 -6.55 -0.36 -19.33
C LYS A 272 -7.30 0.04 -18.05
N HIS A 273 -6.78 0.99 -17.31
CA HIS A 273 -7.39 1.52 -16.09
C HIS A 273 -8.23 2.79 -16.31
N GLY A 274 -8.42 3.24 -17.56
CA GLY A 274 -9.14 4.47 -17.86
C GLY A 274 -8.44 5.75 -17.38
N LEU A 275 -7.13 5.68 -17.11
CA LEU A 275 -6.34 6.79 -16.59
C LEU A 275 -5.73 7.61 -17.74
N PRO A 276 -5.55 8.94 -17.56
CA PRO A 276 -4.89 9.78 -18.55
C PRO A 276 -3.44 9.34 -18.77
N THR A 277 -2.88 9.64 -19.94
CA THR A 277 -1.48 9.32 -20.30
C THR A 277 -0.73 10.61 -20.62
N PRO A 278 -0.46 11.45 -19.58
CA PRO A 278 0.18 12.74 -19.79
C PRO A 278 1.57 12.56 -20.42
N ASP A 279 1.95 13.56 -21.20
CA ASP A 279 3.17 13.54 -22.01
C ASP A 279 4.41 13.94 -21.20
N GLY A 280 5.48 13.17 -21.43
CA GLY A 280 6.81 13.37 -20.88
C GLY A 280 7.12 12.53 -19.65
N VAL A 281 8.41 12.36 -19.41
CA VAL A 281 8.99 11.56 -18.32
C VAL A 281 9.98 12.38 -17.52
N LEU A 282 9.86 12.30 -16.20
CA LEU A 282 10.84 12.81 -15.25
C LEU A 282 11.73 11.65 -14.80
N PHE A 283 13.04 11.83 -14.83
CA PHE A 283 14.01 10.76 -14.56
C PHE A 283 15.32 11.34 -14.00
N PHE A 284 16.19 10.45 -13.51
CA PHE A 284 17.57 10.79 -13.20
C PHE A 284 18.46 10.51 -14.42
N ASP A 285 19.03 11.57 -15.00
CA ASP A 285 19.88 11.54 -16.20
C ASP A 285 21.33 11.19 -15.82
N GLU A 286 21.60 9.88 -15.71
CA GLU A 286 22.87 9.40 -15.17
C GLU A 286 24.04 9.78 -16.06
N ASN A 287 23.82 9.81 -17.37
CA ASN A 287 24.85 10.03 -18.38
C ASN A 287 24.90 11.47 -18.95
N ASP A 288 24.07 12.39 -18.42
CA ASP A 288 23.99 13.80 -18.79
C ASP A 288 23.64 14.03 -20.28
N ASN A 289 22.88 13.13 -20.90
CA ASN A 289 22.51 13.22 -22.33
C ASN A 289 21.11 13.82 -22.58
N GLY A 290 20.35 14.10 -21.53
CA GLY A 290 19.01 14.68 -21.58
C GLY A 290 17.93 13.75 -22.16
N THR A 291 18.21 12.46 -22.30
CA THR A 291 17.35 11.45 -22.92
C THR A 291 17.15 10.27 -21.98
N TRP A 292 15.90 9.98 -21.65
CA TRP A 292 15.55 8.86 -20.78
C TRP A 292 15.86 7.53 -21.45
N GLU A 293 16.74 6.76 -20.82
CA GLU A 293 17.10 5.40 -21.21
C GLU A 293 16.50 4.39 -20.23
N GLU A 294 15.36 3.78 -20.61
CA GLU A 294 14.57 2.86 -19.75
C GLU A 294 15.39 1.69 -19.15
N LEU A 295 16.47 1.27 -19.82
CA LEU A 295 17.34 0.18 -19.40
C LEU A 295 18.51 0.60 -18.50
N SER A 296 18.67 1.88 -18.16
CA SER A 296 19.79 2.36 -17.34
C SER A 296 19.44 3.48 -16.38
N GLU A 297 18.27 4.10 -16.52
CA GLU A 297 17.91 5.29 -15.76
C GLU A 297 16.60 5.12 -15.01
N PHE A 298 16.54 5.74 -13.83
CA PHE A 298 15.42 5.62 -12.93
C PHE A 298 14.35 6.70 -13.22
N PRO A 299 13.14 6.34 -13.67
CA PRO A 299 12.04 7.27 -13.86
C PRO A 299 11.26 7.53 -12.56
N LEU A 300 10.90 8.79 -12.30
CA LEU A 300 10.05 9.14 -11.17
C LEU A 300 8.58 8.82 -11.48
N SER A 301 7.88 8.31 -10.46
CA SER A 301 6.44 8.07 -10.49
C SER A 301 5.67 9.36 -10.20
N TYR A 302 4.43 9.43 -10.69
CA TYR A 302 3.54 10.57 -10.49
C TYR A 302 2.09 10.12 -10.32
N ALA A 303 1.33 10.92 -9.57
CA ALA A 303 -0.11 10.77 -9.41
C ALA A 303 -0.84 11.53 -10.53
N VAL A 304 -2.11 11.20 -10.75
CA VAL A 304 -2.89 11.79 -11.85
C VAL A 304 -4.34 11.99 -11.49
N ASP A 305 -4.80 13.23 -11.40
CA ASP A 305 -6.24 13.44 -11.34
C ASP A 305 -6.90 13.02 -12.67
N PRO A 306 -7.86 12.07 -12.69
CA PRO A 306 -8.53 11.67 -13.92
C PRO A 306 -9.27 12.82 -14.62
N LYS A 307 -9.62 13.88 -13.89
CA LYS A 307 -10.32 15.07 -14.40
C LYS A 307 -9.37 16.14 -14.93
N ILE A 308 -8.15 16.20 -14.38
CA ILE A 308 -7.17 17.23 -14.70
C ILE A 308 -5.93 16.49 -15.21
N GLN A 309 -5.71 16.45 -16.53
CA GLN A 309 -4.65 15.69 -17.20
C GLN A 309 -3.21 16.19 -16.88
N LYS A 310 -2.87 16.23 -15.60
CA LYS A 310 -1.59 16.68 -15.04
C LYS A 310 -0.90 15.55 -14.30
N GLN A 311 0.42 15.56 -14.34
CA GLN A 311 1.31 14.77 -13.50
C GLN A 311 1.51 15.52 -12.18
N PHE A 312 1.08 14.91 -11.08
CA PHE A 312 1.31 15.41 -9.73
C PHE A 312 2.50 14.64 -9.14
N TYR A 313 3.62 15.33 -8.99
CA TYR A 313 4.78 14.83 -8.26
C TYR A 313 4.71 15.29 -6.80
N ALA A 314 5.38 14.57 -5.90
CA ALA A 314 5.48 14.98 -4.51
C ALA A 314 5.97 16.45 -4.39
N PRO A 315 5.46 17.24 -3.43
CA PRO A 315 5.84 18.65 -3.30
C PRO A 315 7.37 18.88 -3.26
N GLU A 316 8.13 17.99 -2.63
CA GLU A 316 9.59 18.06 -2.56
C GLU A 316 10.26 17.89 -3.93
N VAL A 317 9.72 17.00 -4.77
CA VAL A 317 10.17 16.82 -6.16
C VAL A 317 9.84 18.08 -6.94
N THR A 318 8.60 18.56 -6.89
CA THR A 318 8.17 19.74 -7.65
C THR A 318 8.95 21.00 -7.24
N ALA A 319 9.26 21.15 -5.95
CA ALA A 319 10.14 22.22 -5.46
C ALA A 319 11.58 22.07 -6.00
N ALA A 320 12.10 20.85 -6.10
CA ALA A 320 13.40 20.60 -6.71
C ALA A 320 13.42 20.97 -8.21
N LEU A 321 12.38 20.62 -8.98
CA LEU A 321 12.24 20.99 -10.39
C LEU A 321 12.30 22.50 -10.61
N ALA A 322 11.56 23.25 -9.78
CA ALA A 322 11.54 24.71 -9.85
C ALA A 322 12.90 25.35 -9.51
N ARG A 323 13.59 24.79 -8.51
CA ARG A 323 14.93 25.24 -8.08
C ARG A 323 16.00 24.96 -9.14
N LEU A 324 15.96 23.77 -9.73
CA LEU A 324 16.94 23.31 -10.73
C LEU A 324 16.66 23.83 -12.14
N ASN A 325 15.49 24.46 -12.36
CA ASN A 325 15.06 24.91 -13.68
C ASN A 325 15.05 23.75 -14.70
N THR A 326 14.58 22.57 -14.28
CA THR A 326 14.68 21.31 -15.03
C THR A 326 14.05 21.37 -16.43
N PHE A 327 13.02 22.18 -16.62
CA PHE A 327 12.33 22.34 -17.90
C PHE A 327 12.96 23.38 -18.84
N GLY A 328 14.03 24.07 -18.40
CA GLY A 328 14.73 25.07 -19.20
C GLY A 328 13.98 26.40 -19.33
N THR A 329 14.22 27.10 -20.43
CA THR A 329 13.63 28.40 -20.73
C THR A 329 13.08 28.43 -22.14
N ILE A 330 12.00 29.18 -22.36
CA ILE A 330 11.43 29.47 -23.68
C ILE A 330 11.59 30.96 -24.00
N ASP A 331 11.65 31.29 -25.29
CA ASP A 331 11.55 32.67 -25.76
C ASP A 331 10.07 33.07 -25.82
N VAL A 332 9.72 34.18 -25.18
CA VAL A 332 8.36 34.73 -25.12
C VAL A 332 8.37 36.13 -25.75
N ASP A 333 7.43 36.36 -26.65
CA ASP A 333 7.24 37.66 -27.29
C ASP A 333 6.94 38.76 -26.26
N VAL A 334 7.72 39.84 -26.30
CA VAL A 334 7.46 41.06 -25.56
C VAL A 334 6.55 41.93 -26.40
N LYS A 335 5.32 42.16 -25.95
CA LYS A 335 4.31 42.94 -26.67
C LYS A 335 4.15 44.35 -26.08
N THR A 336 3.96 45.36 -26.93
CA THR A 336 3.54 46.70 -26.52
C THR A 336 2.12 46.67 -25.96
N LYS A 337 1.65 47.79 -25.39
CA LYS A 337 0.25 47.94 -24.97
C LYS A 337 -0.74 47.73 -26.12
N ASP A 338 -0.32 48.01 -27.35
CA ASP A 338 -1.12 47.85 -28.57
C ASP A 338 -0.97 46.45 -29.20
N GLY A 339 -0.21 45.54 -28.56
CA GLY A 339 -0.06 44.14 -28.98
C GLY A 339 1.06 43.87 -29.98
N GLU A 340 1.83 44.87 -30.37
CA GLU A 340 2.96 44.73 -31.30
C GLU A 340 4.15 44.03 -30.62
N VAL A 341 4.72 42.99 -31.25
CA VAL A 341 5.90 42.29 -30.74
C VAL A 341 7.14 43.15 -30.96
N VAL A 342 7.75 43.63 -29.89
CA VAL A 342 8.95 44.50 -29.90
C VAL A 342 10.24 43.77 -29.55
N GLY A 343 10.16 42.47 -29.27
CA GLY A 343 11.31 41.63 -29.01
C GLY A 343 10.89 40.30 -28.37
N THR A 344 11.88 39.52 -27.95
CA THR A 344 11.68 38.30 -27.17
C THR A 344 12.42 38.39 -25.85
N ARG A 345 11.91 37.71 -24.82
CA ARG A 345 12.61 37.51 -23.56
C ARG A 345 12.60 36.04 -23.20
N LYS A 346 13.66 35.58 -22.54
CA LYS A 346 13.69 34.23 -21.97
C LYS A 346 12.86 34.17 -20.70
N GLU A 347 11.92 33.24 -20.65
CA GLU A 347 11.15 32.91 -19.45
C GLU A 347 11.38 31.46 -19.06
N LYS A 348 11.28 31.16 -17.76
CA LYS A 348 11.30 29.77 -17.28
C LYS A 348 10.11 29.02 -17.89
N TYR A 349 10.38 27.88 -18.49
CA TYR A 349 9.33 27.03 -19.02
C TYR A 349 8.77 26.12 -17.93
N TRP A 350 7.47 25.90 -17.94
CA TRP A 350 6.81 24.89 -17.10
C TRP A 350 5.78 24.15 -17.95
N PRO A 351 5.92 22.84 -18.18
CA PRO A 351 4.96 22.08 -18.97
C PRO A 351 3.56 22.15 -18.37
N GLN A 352 2.54 22.44 -19.19
CA GLN A 352 1.16 22.57 -18.71
C GLN A 352 0.61 21.28 -18.11
N GLN A 353 1.14 20.14 -18.54
CA GLN A 353 0.79 18.81 -18.01
C GLN A 353 1.53 18.43 -16.73
N VAL A 354 2.38 19.29 -16.17
CA VAL A 354 3.04 19.05 -14.87
C VAL A 354 2.44 20.01 -13.86
N ALA A 355 1.96 19.49 -12.73
CA ALA A 355 1.43 20.31 -11.65
C ALA A 355 2.53 21.23 -11.10
N THR A 356 2.21 22.50 -10.86
CA THR A 356 3.10 23.42 -10.15
C THR A 356 3.27 23.00 -8.69
N LEU A 357 4.21 23.63 -7.96
CA LEU A 357 4.41 23.32 -6.53
C LEU A 357 3.12 23.50 -5.73
N LYS A 358 2.45 24.64 -5.90
CA LYS A 358 1.18 24.93 -5.24
C LYS A 358 0.10 23.89 -5.56
N GLU A 359 -0.03 23.49 -6.83
CA GLU A 359 -0.99 22.47 -7.24
C GLU A 359 -0.66 21.09 -6.66
N SER A 360 0.63 20.77 -6.53
CA SER A 360 1.10 19.53 -5.89
C SER A 360 0.81 19.53 -4.39
N GLU A 361 1.08 20.65 -3.70
CA GLU A 361 0.75 20.84 -2.29
C GLU A 361 -0.75 20.70 -2.06
N GLU A 362 -1.59 21.36 -2.86
CA GLU A 362 -3.06 21.25 -2.76
C GLU A 362 -3.56 19.80 -3.00
N TYR A 363 -3.00 19.10 -3.99
CA TYR A 363 -3.38 17.72 -4.28
C TYR A 363 -3.00 16.75 -3.15
N PHE A 364 -1.77 16.85 -2.63
CA PHE A 364 -1.25 15.98 -1.59
C PHE A 364 -1.70 16.38 -0.18
N GLN A 365 -2.11 17.64 0.05
CA GLN A 365 -2.69 18.06 1.33
C GLN A 365 -3.89 17.19 1.70
N GLU A 366 -4.71 16.79 0.72
CA GLU A 366 -5.85 15.91 0.97
C GLU A 366 -5.52 14.41 0.90
N ARG A 367 -4.27 14.01 0.63
CA ARG A 367 -3.92 12.61 0.30
C ARG A 367 -2.68 12.07 0.99
N ASP A 368 -1.86 12.92 1.58
CA ASP A 368 -0.65 12.51 2.28
C ASP A 368 -0.96 12.31 3.77
N GLY A 369 -1.00 11.05 4.20
CA GLY A 369 -1.27 10.70 5.60
C GLY A 369 -0.18 11.15 6.57
N THR A 370 1.07 11.38 6.12
CA THR A 370 2.16 11.78 7.01
C THR A 370 1.95 13.18 7.60
N LEU A 371 1.24 14.05 6.88
CA LEU A 371 0.92 15.42 7.31
C LEU A 371 0.02 15.45 8.55
N TYR A 372 -0.65 14.33 8.87
CA TYR A 372 -1.70 14.28 9.87
C TYR A 372 -1.35 13.43 11.10
N LEU A 373 -0.16 12.83 11.15
CA LEU A 373 0.20 11.89 12.23
C LEU A 373 0.24 12.52 13.62
N ASP A 374 0.64 13.80 13.74
CA ASP A 374 0.56 14.54 15.00
C ASP A 374 -0.89 14.68 15.49
N GLN A 375 -1.81 15.06 14.60
CA GLN A 375 -3.23 15.15 14.92
C GLN A 375 -3.81 13.77 15.28
N ILE A 376 -3.44 12.72 14.55
CA ILE A 376 -3.84 11.35 14.87
C ILE A 376 -3.35 10.93 16.26
N GLY A 377 -2.11 11.25 16.61
CA GLY A 377 -1.57 10.97 17.95
C GLY A 377 -2.39 11.60 19.07
N LYS A 378 -2.85 12.84 18.87
CA LYS A 378 -3.68 13.57 19.84
C LYS A 378 -5.11 13.06 19.91
N SER A 379 -5.73 12.76 18.77
CA SER A 379 -7.13 12.31 18.70
C SER A 379 -7.33 10.84 19.05
N PHE A 380 -6.32 9.99 18.79
CA PHE A 380 -6.38 8.53 18.92
C PHE A 380 -5.29 7.99 19.83
N THR A 381 -4.92 8.74 20.87
CA THR A 381 -3.82 8.44 21.81
C THR A 381 -3.87 7.04 22.41
N ASN A 382 -5.08 6.53 22.69
CA ASN A 382 -5.29 5.20 23.30
C ASN A 382 -5.62 4.10 22.25
N CYS A 383 -5.52 4.41 20.96
CA CYS A 383 -5.72 3.44 19.90
C CYS A 383 -4.49 2.52 19.81
N LEU A 384 -4.70 1.21 19.65
CA LEU A 384 -3.62 0.26 19.41
C LEU A 384 -3.30 0.22 17.92
N VAL A 385 -2.03 0.40 17.56
CA VAL A 385 -1.62 0.41 16.15
C VAL A 385 -0.60 -0.69 15.87
N THR A 386 -0.87 -1.51 14.85
CA THR A 386 0.12 -2.43 14.29
C THR A 386 0.41 -2.08 12.84
N VAL A 387 1.69 -2.00 12.48
CA VAL A 387 2.15 -1.99 11.09
C VAL A 387 2.69 -3.38 10.79
N PHE A 388 2.12 -4.08 9.82
CA PHE A 388 2.63 -5.34 9.31
C PHE A 388 3.64 -5.08 8.19
N ALA A 389 4.73 -5.83 8.19
CA ALA A 389 5.75 -5.83 7.15
C ALA A 389 6.51 -7.16 7.08
N GLY A 390 6.64 -7.70 5.87
CA GLY A 390 7.45 -8.85 5.52
C GLY A 390 8.85 -8.47 5.01
N ARG A 391 9.75 -9.46 5.00
CA ARG A 391 11.12 -9.32 4.45
C ARG A 391 11.15 -9.20 2.94
N ILE A 392 10.21 -9.87 2.28
CA ILE A 392 9.95 -9.60 0.88
C ILE A 392 8.92 -8.46 0.91
N ASP A 393 9.12 -7.47 0.06
CA ASP A 393 8.28 -6.29 0.00
C ASP A 393 7.42 -6.40 -1.26
N HIS A 394 6.11 -6.36 -1.09
CA HIS A 394 5.21 -6.53 -2.24
C HIS A 394 5.19 -5.28 -3.15
N ASN A 395 5.69 -4.14 -2.66
CA ASN A 395 5.59 -2.87 -3.34
C ASN A 395 6.92 -2.23 -3.69
N GLU A 396 7.86 -2.08 -2.77
CA GLU A 396 9.12 -1.35 -2.97
C GLU A 396 10.33 -2.30 -3.01
N GLN A 397 11.40 -1.91 -3.73
CA GLN A 397 12.62 -2.73 -3.84
C GLN A 397 13.77 -2.25 -2.96
N GLN A 398 13.59 -1.14 -2.26
CA GLN A 398 14.65 -0.55 -1.45
C GLN A 398 14.97 -1.47 -0.26
N PRO A 399 16.25 -1.83 -0.04
CA PRO A 399 16.63 -2.86 0.92
C PRO A 399 16.39 -2.48 2.38
N ASP A 400 16.20 -1.19 2.67
CA ASP A 400 15.90 -0.65 4.00
C ASP A 400 14.39 -0.47 4.26
N HIS A 401 13.53 -0.97 3.38
CA HIS A 401 12.06 -0.86 3.47
C HIS A 401 11.59 0.54 3.89
N PRO A 402 11.94 1.59 3.12
CA PRO A 402 11.82 2.98 3.56
C PRO A 402 10.38 3.34 3.89
N HIS A 403 9.40 2.76 3.20
CA HIS A 403 8.01 3.00 3.52
C HIS A 403 7.56 2.46 4.90
N VAL A 404 8.05 1.28 5.30
CA VAL A 404 7.83 0.73 6.65
C VAL A 404 8.59 1.56 7.69
N ALA A 405 9.88 1.80 7.43
CA ALA A 405 10.78 2.54 8.31
C ALA A 405 10.25 3.95 8.62
N LEU A 406 9.84 4.68 7.59
CA LEU A 406 9.28 6.03 7.74
C LEU A 406 7.98 5.99 8.53
N PHE A 407 7.00 5.21 8.06
CA PHE A 407 5.66 5.26 8.64
C PHE A 407 5.65 4.80 10.09
N TYR A 408 6.33 3.70 10.40
CA TYR A 408 6.41 3.17 11.75
C TYR A 408 7.11 4.15 12.70
N ASN A 409 8.25 4.74 12.31
CA ASN A 409 8.94 5.69 13.18
C ASN A 409 8.18 7.01 13.35
N LEU A 410 7.41 7.46 12.34
CA LEU A 410 6.50 8.60 12.51
C LEU A 410 5.36 8.28 13.49
N LEU A 411 4.82 7.06 13.50
CA LEU A 411 3.86 6.62 14.52
C LEU A 411 4.50 6.59 15.91
N LEU A 412 5.75 6.13 16.05
CA LEU A 412 6.47 6.15 17.32
C LEU A 412 6.70 7.58 17.86
N ALA A 413 6.98 8.51 16.97
CA ALA A 413 7.17 9.93 17.27
C ALA A 413 5.85 10.67 17.58
N SER A 414 4.70 10.05 17.30
CA SER A 414 3.38 10.57 17.67
C SER A 414 2.98 10.23 19.11
N ASP A 415 1.90 10.83 19.59
CA ASP A 415 1.35 10.60 20.93
C ASP A 415 0.60 9.25 21.09
N ILE A 416 0.55 8.38 20.07
CA ILE A 416 -0.08 7.05 20.18
C ILE A 416 0.66 6.19 21.19
N LYS A 417 0.00 5.72 22.25
CA LYS A 417 0.66 5.01 23.36
C LYS A 417 1.08 3.58 23.03
N TRP A 418 0.44 2.92 22.07
CA TRP A 418 0.76 1.53 21.72
C TRP A 418 0.89 1.41 20.21
N VAL A 419 2.12 1.13 19.76
CA VAL A 419 2.48 0.96 18.35
C VAL A 419 3.39 -0.26 18.26
N ARG A 420 3.10 -1.21 17.36
CA ARG A 420 3.89 -2.43 17.19
C ARG A 420 4.18 -2.69 15.72
N LEU A 421 5.37 -3.18 15.41
CA LEU A 421 5.73 -3.69 14.09
C LEU A 421 5.48 -5.20 14.12
N ASN A 422 4.64 -5.70 13.23
CA ASN A 422 4.15 -7.08 13.16
C ASN A 422 3.36 -7.55 14.40
N PRO A 423 2.44 -8.52 14.22
CA PRO A 423 1.70 -9.12 15.32
C PRO A 423 2.61 -9.90 16.27
N ASP A 424 2.10 -10.21 17.46
CA ASP A 424 2.72 -11.14 18.38
C ASP A 424 2.82 -12.55 17.76
N TYR A 425 4.02 -13.11 17.76
CA TYR A 425 4.30 -14.45 17.25
C TYR A 425 3.42 -15.57 17.82
N HIS A 426 2.86 -15.43 19.04
CA HIS A 426 1.90 -16.40 19.58
C HIS A 426 0.61 -16.42 18.75
N TYR A 427 0.15 -15.25 18.30
CA TYR A 427 -1.05 -15.17 17.44
C TYR A 427 -0.77 -15.70 16.06
N VAL A 428 0.41 -15.39 15.49
CA VAL A 428 0.80 -15.92 14.18
C VAL A 428 0.88 -17.44 14.23
N GLY A 429 1.61 -18.01 15.19
CA GLY A 429 1.72 -19.46 15.38
C GLY A 429 0.36 -20.13 15.61
N PHE A 430 -0.50 -19.55 16.46
CA PHE A 430 -1.82 -20.09 16.75
C PHE A 430 -2.77 -20.09 15.54
N ILE A 431 -2.82 -18.98 14.80
CA ILE A 431 -3.69 -18.88 13.62
C ILE A 431 -3.12 -19.71 12.47
N ALA A 432 -1.80 -19.80 12.31
CA ALA A 432 -1.17 -20.63 11.29
C ALA A 432 -1.17 -22.13 11.62
N ASP A 433 -1.42 -22.53 12.88
CA ASP A 433 -1.14 -23.89 13.39
C ASP A 433 0.33 -24.29 13.17
N MET A 434 1.25 -23.37 13.49
CA MET A 434 2.69 -23.52 13.33
C MET A 434 3.42 -23.17 14.64
N ASN A 435 4.68 -23.60 14.76
CA ASN A 435 5.53 -23.17 15.88
C ASN A 435 5.71 -21.64 15.83
N LYS A 436 5.39 -20.96 16.93
CA LYS A 436 5.56 -19.50 17.09
C LYS A 436 6.99 -19.04 16.83
N ASP A 437 7.98 -19.89 17.11
CA ASP A 437 9.40 -19.54 16.97
C ASP A 437 9.86 -19.39 15.51
N ASN A 438 8.96 -19.70 14.55
CA ASN A 438 9.18 -19.39 13.13
C ASN A 438 8.92 -17.91 12.79
N PHE A 439 8.34 -17.13 13.71
CA PHE A 439 7.88 -15.76 13.45
C PHE A 439 8.60 -14.76 14.37
N VAL A 440 8.56 -13.47 13.99
CA VAL A 440 9.24 -12.42 14.75
C VAL A 440 8.41 -11.97 15.97
N ASP A 441 9.08 -11.71 17.10
CA ASP A 441 8.44 -11.17 18.31
C ASP A 441 8.95 -9.76 18.62
N ASN A 442 8.43 -8.77 17.92
CA ASN A 442 8.83 -7.39 18.13
C ASN A 442 8.16 -6.79 19.36
N LYS A 443 8.94 -6.22 20.27
CA LYS A 443 8.42 -5.43 21.39
C LYS A 443 7.64 -4.19 20.89
N PRO A 444 6.46 -3.88 21.47
CA PRO A 444 5.78 -2.61 21.20
C PRO A 444 6.68 -1.40 21.48
N ARG A 445 6.58 -0.38 20.63
CA ARG A 445 7.37 0.87 20.64
C ARG A 445 8.88 0.71 20.51
N MET A 446 9.35 -0.42 20.02
CA MET A 446 10.77 -0.60 19.72
C MET A 446 11.12 0.19 18.45
N PRO A 447 12.05 1.16 18.49
CA PRO A 447 12.46 1.87 17.28
C PRO A 447 13.12 0.91 16.29
N ILE A 448 12.95 1.21 15.00
CA ILE A 448 13.62 0.48 13.92
C ILE A 448 14.58 1.43 13.22
N ASP A 449 15.75 0.91 12.86
CA ASP A 449 16.70 1.60 12.01
C ASP A 449 17.00 0.77 10.76
N ALA A 450 17.62 1.43 9.78
CA ALA A 450 17.92 0.82 8.49
C ALA A 450 18.88 -0.39 8.56
N THR A 451 19.64 -0.50 9.64
CA THR A 451 20.60 -1.59 9.86
C THR A 451 19.98 -2.78 10.60
N SER A 452 18.86 -2.57 11.30
CA SER A 452 18.18 -3.60 12.08
C SER A 452 16.85 -4.07 11.48
N ILE A 453 16.23 -3.30 10.57
CA ILE A 453 14.86 -3.53 10.10
C ILE A 453 14.60 -4.97 9.65
N ASP A 454 15.49 -5.59 8.88
CA ASP A 454 15.36 -6.97 8.38
C ASP A 454 15.10 -8.02 9.49
N LYS A 455 15.65 -7.81 10.69
CA LYS A 455 15.45 -8.71 11.85
C LYS A 455 14.05 -8.59 12.46
N HIS A 456 13.34 -7.52 12.14
CA HIS A 456 12.01 -7.21 12.65
C HIS A 456 10.89 -7.54 11.66
N LEU A 457 11.23 -7.93 10.45
CA LEU A 457 10.27 -8.25 9.39
C LEU A 457 9.87 -9.72 9.44
N GLU A 458 8.60 -10.00 9.15
CA GLU A 458 8.09 -11.37 9.10
C GLU A 458 8.71 -12.12 7.90
N PRO A 459 9.00 -13.42 8.04
CA PRO A 459 9.46 -14.24 6.93
C PRO A 459 8.31 -14.46 5.93
N GLU A 460 8.29 -13.68 4.85
CA GLU A 460 7.24 -13.80 3.82
C GLU A 460 7.29 -15.17 3.13
N GLY A 461 6.12 -15.66 2.71
CA GLY A 461 5.97 -16.88 1.93
C GLY A 461 5.81 -18.15 2.76
N LEU A 462 5.93 -18.07 4.09
CA LEU A 462 5.60 -19.18 5.00
C LEU A 462 4.09 -19.39 5.11
N ILE A 463 3.33 -18.30 5.24
CA ILE A 463 1.86 -18.32 5.31
C ILE A 463 1.28 -17.18 4.46
N PRO A 464 0.02 -17.29 4.01
CA PRO A 464 -0.61 -16.21 3.24
C PRO A 464 -0.79 -14.92 4.06
N ASP A 465 -0.68 -13.76 3.40
CA ASP A 465 -0.78 -12.42 4.02
C ASP A 465 -2.05 -12.21 4.87
N HIS A 466 -3.18 -12.74 4.41
CA HIS A 466 -4.43 -12.62 5.16
C HIS A 466 -4.39 -13.39 6.49
N VAL A 467 -3.54 -14.39 6.65
CA VAL A 467 -3.31 -15.12 7.92
C VAL A 467 -2.53 -14.23 8.89
N TYR A 468 -1.50 -13.53 8.42
CA TYR A 468 -0.82 -12.50 9.23
C TYR A 468 -1.76 -11.38 9.65
N MET A 469 -2.65 -10.93 8.76
CA MET A 469 -3.62 -9.90 9.11
C MET A 469 -4.72 -10.40 10.04
N GLN A 470 -5.12 -11.68 9.95
CA GLN A 470 -5.96 -12.32 10.96
C GLN A 470 -5.29 -12.33 12.34
N ALA A 471 -3.98 -12.63 12.40
CA ALA A 471 -3.21 -12.61 13.65
C ALA A 471 -3.13 -11.19 14.22
N THR A 472 -2.88 -10.22 13.35
CA THR A 472 -2.86 -8.79 13.70
C THR A 472 -4.18 -8.32 14.32
N ILE A 473 -5.32 -8.56 13.65
CA ILE A 473 -6.61 -8.12 14.21
C ILE A 473 -6.98 -8.89 15.47
N ALA A 474 -6.62 -10.17 15.58
CA ALA A 474 -6.87 -10.99 16.76
C ALA A 474 -6.11 -10.45 17.97
N GLU A 475 -4.81 -10.13 17.84
CA GLU A 475 -4.03 -9.53 18.92
C GLU A 475 -4.63 -8.18 19.34
N LEU A 476 -4.87 -7.28 18.38
CA LEU A 476 -5.37 -5.94 18.67
C LEU A 476 -6.74 -5.97 19.37
N ALA A 477 -7.64 -6.83 18.90
CA ALA A 477 -8.96 -6.99 19.52
C ALA A 477 -8.86 -7.62 20.91
N ASP A 478 -8.02 -8.65 21.09
CA ASP A 478 -7.87 -9.34 22.37
C ASP A 478 -7.29 -8.42 23.43
N ARG A 479 -6.25 -7.65 23.09
CA ARG A 479 -5.67 -6.63 23.97
C ARG A 479 -6.69 -5.56 24.34
N THR A 480 -7.53 -5.16 23.39
CA THR A 480 -8.63 -4.20 23.62
C THR A 480 -9.69 -4.78 24.56
N HIS A 481 -10.07 -6.04 24.38
CA HIS A 481 -11.09 -6.73 25.17
C HIS A 481 -10.61 -6.99 26.61
N HIS A 482 -9.42 -7.59 26.75
CA HIS A 482 -8.84 -7.98 28.03
C HIS A 482 -8.08 -6.86 28.74
N LYS A 483 -7.84 -5.73 28.06
CA LYS A 483 -7.04 -4.58 28.55
C LYS A 483 -5.61 -4.96 28.97
N VAL A 484 -5.01 -5.89 28.23
CA VAL A 484 -3.64 -6.39 28.46
C VAL A 484 -2.69 -5.82 27.40
N TYR A 485 -1.85 -4.86 27.81
CA TYR A 485 -0.91 -4.17 26.92
C TYR A 485 0.56 -4.54 27.17
N SER A 486 0.82 -5.46 28.10
CA SER A 486 2.16 -5.94 28.42
C SER A 486 2.77 -6.76 27.29
N HIS A 487 4.10 -6.81 27.29
CA HIS A 487 4.92 -7.67 26.45
C HIS A 487 6.11 -8.18 27.30
N PRO A 488 6.53 -9.45 27.15
CA PRO A 488 5.96 -10.46 26.25
C PRO A 488 4.60 -10.97 26.72
N LEU A 489 3.83 -11.56 25.80
CA LEU A 489 2.68 -12.40 26.15
C LEU A 489 3.17 -13.84 26.40
N GLU A 490 2.50 -14.57 27.29
CA GLU A 490 2.78 -15.99 27.53
C GLU A 490 2.07 -16.91 26.51
N GLY A 491 1.09 -16.36 25.79
CA GLY A 491 0.23 -17.05 24.84
C GLY A 491 -0.78 -16.09 24.20
N VAL A 492 -1.64 -16.61 23.33
CA VAL A 492 -2.82 -15.85 22.87
C VAL A 492 -3.74 -15.59 24.06
N LEU A 493 -4.36 -14.41 24.10
CA LEU A 493 -5.26 -14.04 25.19
C LEU A 493 -6.64 -14.68 25.04
N GLU A 494 -7.07 -14.94 23.79
CA GLU A 494 -8.27 -15.70 23.49
C GLU A 494 -7.95 -16.89 22.56
N ASN A 495 -8.16 -18.11 23.06
CA ASN A 495 -8.02 -19.36 22.31
C ASN A 495 -9.24 -19.61 21.39
N TYR A 496 -9.49 -18.69 20.47
CA TYR A 496 -10.60 -18.82 19.53
C TYR A 496 -10.33 -19.90 18.49
N LEU A 497 -11.22 -20.89 18.42
CA LEU A 497 -11.24 -21.89 17.36
C LEU A 497 -12.56 -21.76 16.62
N ASN A 498 -12.52 -21.57 15.30
CA ASN A 498 -13.75 -21.62 14.51
C ASN A 498 -14.36 -23.04 14.55
N GLU A 499 -15.64 -23.17 14.18
CA GLU A 499 -16.37 -24.43 14.25
C GLU A 499 -15.68 -25.58 13.49
N ALA A 500 -15.05 -25.28 12.35
CA ALA A 500 -14.37 -26.26 11.54
C ALA A 500 -13.09 -26.79 12.21
N ARG A 501 -12.29 -25.90 12.82
CA ARG A 501 -11.13 -26.26 13.64
C ARG A 501 -11.54 -27.06 14.87
N LEU A 502 -12.60 -26.64 15.56
CA LEU A 502 -13.11 -27.34 16.73
C LEU A 502 -13.56 -28.77 16.38
N LYS A 503 -14.31 -28.92 15.28
CA LYS A 503 -14.76 -30.23 14.78
C LYS A 503 -13.57 -31.14 14.47
N ARG A 504 -12.56 -30.62 13.75
CA ARG A 504 -11.32 -31.35 13.43
C ARG A 504 -10.61 -31.85 14.70
N LEU A 505 -10.43 -30.99 15.70
CA LEU A 505 -9.79 -31.37 16.96
C LEU A 505 -10.57 -32.46 17.72
N LEU A 506 -11.90 -32.41 17.70
CA LEU A 506 -12.75 -33.44 18.30
C LEU A 506 -12.65 -34.77 17.56
N GLU A 507 -12.44 -34.76 16.23
CA GLU A 507 -12.25 -35.96 15.40
C GLU A 507 -10.84 -36.56 15.57
N GLU A 508 -9.81 -35.72 15.78
CA GLU A 508 -8.42 -36.15 15.99
C GLU A 508 -8.14 -36.65 17.43
N THR A 509 -9.02 -36.34 18.40
CA THR A 509 -8.87 -36.81 19.77
C THR A 509 -9.25 -38.29 19.87
N PRO A 510 -8.32 -39.21 20.22
CA PRO A 510 -8.64 -40.63 20.31
C PRO A 510 -9.74 -40.87 21.36
N PRO A 511 -10.67 -41.82 21.11
CA PRO A 511 -11.77 -42.08 22.04
C PRO A 511 -11.20 -42.43 23.41
N LYS A 512 -11.71 -41.78 24.47
CA LYS A 512 -11.35 -42.12 25.85
C LYS A 512 -11.47 -43.64 26.03
N PRO A 513 -10.43 -44.31 26.56
CA PRO A 513 -10.52 -45.74 26.83
C PRO A 513 -11.78 -45.98 27.67
N LYS A 514 -12.66 -46.88 27.21
CA LYS A 514 -13.83 -47.29 27.99
C LYS A 514 -13.29 -47.74 29.34
N SER A 515 -13.68 -47.04 30.41
CA SER A 515 -13.38 -47.49 31.77
C SER A 515 -13.90 -48.91 31.88
N GLU A 516 -12.99 -49.86 32.03
CA GLU A 516 -13.35 -51.22 32.40
C GLU A 516 -14.09 -51.09 33.73
N SER A 517 -15.40 -51.31 33.67
CA SER A 517 -16.21 -51.50 34.87
C SER A 517 -15.63 -52.72 35.58
N ALA A 518 -14.91 -52.47 36.67
CA ALA A 518 -14.43 -53.49 37.57
C ALA A 518 -15.60 -54.42 37.91
N LYS A 519 -15.46 -55.69 37.52
CA LYS A 519 -16.29 -56.80 37.97
C LYS A 519 -15.70 -57.39 39.23
#